data_AF-A0A832A7R5-F1
#
_entry.id   AF-A0A832A7R5-F1
#
_cell.length_a   1.000
_cell.length_b   1.000
_cell.length_c   1.000
_cell.angle_alpha   90.00
_cell.angle_beta   90.00
_cell.angle_gamma   90.00
#
_symmetry.space_group_name_H-M   'P 1'
#
loop_
_entity.id
_entity.type
_entity.pdbx_description
1 polymer ?
#
loop_
_entity_poly.entity_id
_entity_poly.type
_entity_poly.pdbx_seq_one_letter_code
_entity_poly.pdbx_strand_id
1 'polypeptide(L)'
;MIDIGQILGNFGFDWRIALANLVNFLIIVWILNRFAFKSLAQKISEREEKIKKGIEDAKKAASELQMAEQTSEQIILNARNEANKIIALAQKESEKIISDAKLFQEEQSKQILAKTQKTLEQEKQKMIQDAKKEIIDMVLIVAQKFIKDNITKENQEELVKKIIKKDEL
;
A
#
# COMPACT_ATOMS: atom_id res chain seq x y z
N MET A 1 -114.45 39.42 -16.31
CA MET A 1 -113.60 40.24 -15.41
C MET A 1 -112.99 39.31 -14.38
N ILE A 2 -111.72 38.96 -14.56
CA ILE A 2 -110.86 38.42 -13.50
C ILE A 2 -109.66 39.34 -13.53
N ASP A 3 -109.56 40.20 -12.52
CA ASP A 3 -108.54 41.23 -12.44
C ASP A 3 -107.23 40.57 -11.95
N ILE A 4 -106.39 40.16 -12.91
CA ILE A 4 -105.13 39.45 -12.68
C ILE A 4 -104.17 40.32 -11.83
N GLY A 5 -104.38 41.64 -11.78
CA GLY A 5 -103.66 42.56 -10.91
C GLY A 5 -103.96 42.39 -9.41
N GLN A 6 -105.18 41.99 -9.02
CA GLN A 6 -105.54 41.77 -7.61
C GLN A 6 -105.13 40.39 -7.10
N ILE A 7 -105.06 39.38 -7.97
CA ILE A 7 -104.64 38.02 -7.59
C ILE A 7 -103.14 37.99 -7.30
N LEU A 8 -102.34 38.82 -7.99
CA LEU A 8 -100.91 39.02 -7.67
C LEU A 8 -100.68 39.85 -6.39
N GLY A 9 -101.62 40.72 -6.02
CA GLY A 9 -101.53 41.55 -4.81
C GLY A 9 -101.84 40.81 -3.49
N ASN A 10 -102.58 39.70 -3.55
CA ASN A 10 -102.96 38.88 -2.40
C ASN A 10 -102.30 37.48 -2.38
N PHE A 11 -101.40 37.17 -3.33
CA PHE A 11 -100.36 36.19 -3.03
C PHE A 11 -99.55 36.80 -1.89
N GLY A 12 -99.51 36.13 -0.74
CA GLY A 12 -98.67 36.48 0.41
C GLY A 12 -97.17 36.37 0.10
N PHE A 13 -96.75 36.97 -1.01
CA PHE A 13 -95.38 37.15 -1.43
C PHE A 13 -94.90 38.44 -0.80
N ASP A 14 -94.49 38.34 0.47
CA ASP A 14 -93.74 39.40 1.12
C ASP A 14 -92.41 39.57 0.38
N TRP A 15 -92.38 40.48 -0.61
CA TRP A 15 -91.19 40.80 -1.39
C TRP A 15 -90.00 41.18 -0.50
N ARG A 16 -90.29 41.72 0.70
CA ARG A 16 -89.32 41.99 1.76
C ARG A 16 -88.67 40.71 2.30
N ILE A 17 -89.45 39.67 2.58
CA ILE A 17 -88.95 38.38 3.07
C ILE A 17 -88.19 37.64 1.96
N ALA A 18 -88.68 37.69 0.72
CA ALA A 18 -87.99 37.12 -0.44
C ALA A 18 -86.62 37.76 -0.66
N LEU A 19 -86.52 39.10 -0.58
CA LEU A 19 -85.26 39.82 -0.70
C LEU A 19 -84.30 39.50 0.47
N ALA A 20 -84.80 39.43 1.71
CA ALA A 20 -84.00 39.06 2.86
C ALA A 20 -83.44 37.63 2.75
N ASN A 21 -84.26 36.67 2.28
CA ASN A 21 -83.82 35.30 2.02
C ASN A 21 -82.78 35.22 0.90
N LEU A 22 -82.94 36.01 -0.17
CA LEU A 22 -81.97 36.08 -1.26
C LEU A 22 -80.63 36.64 -0.77
N VAL A 23 -80.64 37.70 0.04
CA VAL A 23 -79.42 38.26 0.64
C VAL A 23 -78.77 37.23 1.57
N ASN A 24 -79.53 36.53 2.42
CA ASN A 24 -79.00 35.48 3.29
C ASN A 24 -78.37 34.33 2.48
N PHE A 25 -79.04 33.88 1.41
CA PHE A 25 -78.50 32.87 0.51
C PHE A 25 -77.19 33.32 -0.14
N LEU A 26 -77.12 34.56 -0.63
CA LEU A 26 -75.91 35.13 -1.22
C LEU A 26 -74.76 35.24 -0.21
N ILE A 27 -75.05 35.63 1.04
CA ILE A 27 -74.05 35.67 2.12
C ILE A 27 -73.49 34.27 2.38
N ILE A 28 -74.35 33.26 2.48
CA ILE A 28 -73.94 31.86 2.69
C ILE A 28 -73.11 31.36 1.50
N VAL A 29 -73.56 31.61 0.26
CA VAL A 29 -72.82 31.23 -0.95
C VAL A 29 -71.46 31.92 -1.01
N TRP A 30 -71.38 33.19 -0.63
CA TRP A 30 -70.11 33.93 -0.59
C TRP A 30 -69.14 33.33 0.43
N ILE A 31 -69.62 33.00 1.63
CA ILE A 31 -68.82 32.33 2.67
C ILE A 31 -68.37 30.94 2.19
N LEU A 32 -69.27 30.14 1.62
CA LEU A 32 -68.94 28.81 1.11
C LEU A 32 -67.93 28.88 -0.05
N ASN A 33 -68.11 29.80 -0.99
CA ASN A 33 -67.17 30.01 -2.09
C ASN A 33 -65.77 30.36 -1.58
N ARG A 34 -65.69 31.29 -0.61
CA ARG A 34 -64.39 31.73 -0.09
C ARG A 34 -63.70 30.69 0.79
N PHE A 35 -64.43 29.98 1.63
CA PHE A 35 -63.85 29.06 2.62
C PHE A 35 -63.81 27.60 2.15
N ALA A 36 -64.91 27.06 1.63
CA ALA A 36 -65.01 25.64 1.30
C ALA A 36 -64.25 25.30 0.02
N PHE A 37 -64.49 26.03 -1.07
CA PHE A 37 -63.84 25.75 -2.36
C PHE A 37 -62.34 26.02 -2.32
N LYS A 38 -61.91 27.13 -1.68
CA LYS A 38 -60.49 27.45 -1.53
C LYS A 38 -59.75 26.39 -0.70
N SER A 39 -60.32 25.97 0.44
CA SER A 39 -59.72 24.95 1.31
C SER A 39 -59.66 23.58 0.63
N LEU A 40 -60.69 23.21 -0.13
CA LEU A 40 -60.73 21.95 -0.87
C LEU A 40 -59.70 21.92 -2.00
N ALA A 41 -59.62 22.99 -2.80
CA ALA A 41 -58.64 23.11 -3.88
C ALA A 41 -57.20 23.07 -3.34
N GLN A 42 -56.94 23.74 -2.22
CA GLN A 42 -55.64 23.71 -1.56
C GLN A 42 -55.25 22.28 -1.14
N LYS A 43 -56.16 21.53 -0.50
CA LYS A 43 -55.88 20.14 -0.08
C LYS A 43 -55.62 19.19 -1.26
N ILE A 44 -56.28 19.41 -2.39
CA ILE A 44 -56.04 18.63 -3.61
C ILE A 44 -54.65 18.98 -4.18
N SER A 45 -54.33 20.26 -4.31
CA SER A 45 -53.01 20.72 -4.76
C SER A 45 -51.87 20.21 -3.87
N GLU A 46 -52.04 20.23 -2.55
CA GLU A 46 -51.05 19.69 -1.59
C GLU A 46 -50.84 18.18 -1.77
N ARG A 47 -51.91 17.44 -2.10
CA ARG A 47 -51.80 16.00 -2.39
C ARG A 47 -51.08 15.75 -3.71
N GLU A 48 -51.43 16.49 -4.76
CA GLU A 48 -50.76 16.39 -6.06
C GLU A 48 -49.26 16.71 -5.94
N GLU A 49 -48.92 17.79 -5.22
CA GLU A 49 -47.53 18.17 -4.99
C GLU A 49 -46.76 17.11 -4.20
N LYS A 50 -47.37 16.56 -3.13
CA LYS A 50 -46.75 15.46 -2.37
C LYS A 50 -46.53 14.21 -3.20
N ILE A 51 -47.49 13.83 -4.04
CA ILE A 51 -47.36 12.66 -4.92
C ILE A 51 -46.27 12.91 -5.96
N LYS A 52 -46.29 14.08 -6.61
CA LYS A 52 -45.29 14.45 -7.62
C LYS A 52 -43.89 14.45 -7.01
N LYS A 53 -43.72 15.08 -5.85
CA LYS A 53 -42.45 15.11 -5.13
C LYS A 53 -42.01 13.70 -4.70
N GLY A 54 -42.92 12.87 -4.19
CA GLY A 54 -42.61 11.49 -3.83
C GLY A 54 -42.14 10.65 -5.02
N ILE A 55 -42.74 10.82 -6.20
CA ILE A 55 -42.31 10.14 -7.44
C ILE A 55 -40.94 10.66 -7.89
N GLU A 56 -40.72 11.97 -7.85
CA GLU A 56 -39.45 12.59 -8.22
C GLU A 56 -38.31 12.18 -7.28
N ASP A 57 -38.55 12.19 -5.98
CA ASP A 57 -37.61 11.74 -4.94
C ASP A 57 -37.31 10.24 -5.11
N ALA A 58 -38.30 9.40 -5.38
CA ALA A 58 -38.10 7.98 -5.63
C ALA A 58 -37.27 7.73 -6.90
N LYS A 59 -37.52 8.48 -7.98
CA LYS A 59 -36.75 8.39 -9.22
C LYS A 59 -35.30 8.84 -8.99
N LYS A 60 -35.10 9.92 -8.24
CA LYS A 60 -33.78 10.42 -7.88
C LYS A 60 -33.02 9.42 -7.02
N ALA A 61 -33.65 8.86 -5.98
CA ALA A 61 -33.06 7.83 -5.13
C ALA A 61 -32.67 6.57 -5.94
N ALA A 62 -33.51 6.13 -6.88
CA ALA A 62 -33.17 5.01 -7.75
C ALA A 62 -31.97 5.31 -8.65
N SER A 63 -31.89 6.52 -9.21
CA SER A 63 -30.75 6.96 -10.02
C SER A 63 -29.46 7.07 -9.20
N GLU A 64 -29.55 7.63 -7.99
CA GLU A 64 -28.40 7.76 -7.08
C GLU A 64 -27.92 6.38 -6.62
N LEU A 65 -28.83 5.44 -6.34
CA LEU A 65 -28.49 4.06 -6.02
C LEU A 65 -27.74 3.39 -7.18
N GLN A 66 -28.25 3.50 -8.40
CA GLN A 66 -27.59 2.94 -9.58
C GLN A 66 -26.19 3.55 -9.80
N MET A 67 -26.05 4.87 -9.63
CA MET A 67 -24.74 5.53 -9.73
C MET A 67 -23.79 5.08 -8.62
N ALA A 68 -24.29 4.90 -7.39
CA ALA A 68 -23.51 4.43 -6.25
C ALA A 68 -23.05 2.97 -6.47
N GLU A 69 -23.90 2.10 -6.98
CA GLU A 69 -23.55 0.72 -7.35
C GLU A 69 -22.46 0.69 -8.42
N GLN A 70 -22.63 1.45 -9.51
CA GLN A 70 -21.62 1.55 -10.57
C GLN A 70 -20.28 2.09 -10.04
N THR A 71 -20.33 3.11 -9.18
CA THR A 71 -19.12 3.68 -8.56
C THR A 71 -18.45 2.67 -7.64
N SER A 72 -19.23 1.93 -6.85
CA SER A 72 -18.73 0.88 -5.96
C SER A 72 -18.05 -0.24 -6.76
N GLU A 73 -18.68 -0.73 -7.83
CA GLU A 73 -18.09 -1.72 -8.73
C GLU A 73 -16.78 -1.22 -9.34
N GLN A 74 -16.75 0.04 -9.79
CA GLN A 74 -15.54 0.66 -10.34
C GLN A 74 -14.42 0.77 -9.29
N ILE A 75 -14.75 1.14 -8.06
CA ILE A 75 -13.79 1.21 -6.95
C ILE A 75 -13.23 -0.19 -6.67
N ILE A 76 -14.07 -1.22 -6.61
CA ILE A 76 -13.63 -2.61 -6.38
C ILE A 76 -12.70 -3.08 -7.51
N LEU A 77 -13.05 -2.80 -8.76
CA LEU A 77 -12.21 -3.13 -9.91
C LEU A 77 -10.85 -2.41 -9.86
N ASN A 78 -10.86 -1.11 -9.56
CA ASN A 78 -9.64 -0.32 -9.43
C ASN A 78 -8.77 -0.84 -8.28
N ALA A 79 -9.35 -1.13 -7.12
CA ALA A 79 -8.64 -1.68 -5.97
C ALA A 79 -8.02 -3.05 -6.28
N ARG A 80 -8.72 -3.93 -7.01
CA ARG A 80 -8.16 -5.21 -7.46
C ARG A 80 -6.99 -5.03 -8.42
N ASN A 81 -7.11 -4.10 -9.37
CA ASN A 81 -6.03 -3.79 -10.31
C ASN A 81 -4.80 -3.22 -9.59
N GLU A 82 -5.00 -2.34 -8.62
CA GLU A 82 -3.93 -1.77 -7.81
C GLU A 82 -3.26 -2.83 -6.93
N ALA A 83 -4.04 -3.69 -6.27
CA ALA A 83 -3.51 -4.82 -5.51
C ALA A 83 -2.65 -5.74 -6.38
N ASN A 84 -3.13 -6.09 -7.58
CA ASN A 84 -2.37 -6.90 -8.54
C ASN A 84 -1.08 -6.21 -8.99
N LYS A 85 -1.11 -4.89 -9.21
CA LYS A 85 0.10 -4.10 -9.51
C LYS A 85 1.10 -4.13 -8.36
N ILE A 86 0.63 -3.97 -7.11
CA ILE A 86 1.49 -4.01 -5.92
C ILE A 86 2.14 -5.39 -5.80
N ILE A 87 1.38 -6.47 -5.98
CA ILE A 87 1.92 -7.84 -5.93
C ILE A 87 2.96 -8.06 -7.03
N ALA A 88 2.69 -7.63 -8.26
CA ALA A 88 3.63 -7.77 -9.38
C ALA A 88 4.92 -6.97 -9.14
N LEU A 89 4.81 -5.75 -8.60
CA LEU A 89 5.98 -4.93 -8.23
C LEU A 89 6.77 -5.58 -7.10
N ALA A 90 6.11 -6.12 -6.08
CA ALA A 90 6.76 -6.79 -4.96
C ALA A 90 7.50 -8.06 -5.42
N GLN A 91 6.91 -8.86 -6.31
CA GLN A 91 7.57 -10.02 -6.91
C GLN A 91 8.80 -9.62 -7.71
N LYS A 92 8.67 -8.60 -8.57
CA LYS A 92 9.80 -8.08 -9.37
C LYS A 92 10.94 -7.57 -8.48
N GLU A 93 10.63 -6.81 -7.43
CA GLU A 93 11.65 -6.30 -6.52
C GLU A 93 12.28 -7.44 -5.70
N SER A 94 11.50 -8.43 -5.28
CA SER A 94 12.02 -9.62 -4.61
C SER A 94 13.00 -10.40 -5.49
N GLU A 95 12.65 -10.65 -6.76
CA GLU A 95 13.54 -11.30 -7.72
C GLU A 95 14.83 -10.51 -7.93
N LYS A 96 14.72 -9.18 -8.03
CA LYS A 96 15.88 -8.28 -8.14
C LYS A 96 16.76 -8.36 -6.90
N ILE A 97 16.20 -8.30 -5.70
CA ILE A 97 16.95 -8.43 -4.44
C ILE A 97 17.68 -9.77 -4.39
N ILE A 98 17.03 -10.87 -4.78
CA ILE A 98 17.65 -12.20 -4.80
C ILE A 98 18.79 -12.24 -5.81
N SER A 99 18.61 -11.65 -7.00
CA SER A 99 19.66 -11.58 -8.03
C SER A 99 20.86 -10.75 -7.55
N ASP A 100 20.61 -9.56 -7.00
CA ASP A 100 21.64 -8.65 -6.51
C ASP A 100 22.40 -9.29 -5.33
N ALA A 101 21.69 -9.96 -4.42
CA ALA A 101 22.30 -10.70 -3.32
C ALA A 101 23.20 -11.84 -3.79
N LYS A 102 22.77 -12.61 -4.82
CA LYS A 102 23.59 -13.67 -5.42
C LYS A 102 24.86 -13.11 -6.07
N LEU A 103 24.74 -12.05 -6.87
CA LEU A 103 25.89 -11.40 -7.51
C LEU A 103 26.88 -10.86 -6.47
N PHE A 104 26.37 -10.20 -5.43
CA PHE A 104 27.18 -9.70 -4.34
C PHE A 104 27.89 -10.83 -3.56
N GLN A 105 27.19 -11.94 -3.32
CA GLN A 105 27.76 -13.10 -2.64
C GLN A 105 28.83 -13.81 -3.50
N GLU A 106 28.62 -13.94 -4.81
CA GLU A 106 29.62 -14.48 -5.74
C GLU A 106 30.88 -13.63 -5.75
N GLU A 107 30.74 -12.30 -5.80
CA GLU A 107 31.86 -11.37 -5.77
C GLU A 107 32.63 -11.46 -4.44
N GLN A 108 31.92 -11.45 -3.30
CA GLN A 108 32.56 -11.65 -2.00
C GLN A 108 33.25 -13.02 -1.89
N SER A 109 32.65 -14.08 -2.41
CA SER A 109 33.25 -15.42 -2.41
C SER A 109 34.56 -15.43 -3.19
N LYS A 110 34.60 -14.82 -4.38
CA LYS A 110 35.83 -14.67 -5.18
C LYS A 110 36.90 -13.89 -4.42
N GLN A 111 36.53 -12.78 -3.76
CA GLN A 111 37.47 -11.99 -2.98
C GLN A 111 38.03 -12.77 -1.78
N ILE A 112 37.19 -13.52 -1.07
CA ILE A 112 37.60 -14.38 0.05
C ILE A 112 38.55 -15.48 -0.45
N LEU A 113 38.23 -16.13 -1.58
CA LEU A 113 39.09 -17.17 -2.16
C LEU A 113 40.44 -16.60 -2.58
N ALA A 114 40.46 -15.45 -3.27
CA ALA A 114 41.70 -14.79 -3.67
C ALA A 114 42.56 -14.39 -2.46
N LYS A 115 41.93 -13.84 -1.42
CA LYS A 115 42.62 -13.51 -0.16
C LYS A 115 43.16 -14.76 0.53
N THR A 116 42.36 -15.82 0.62
CA THR A 116 42.76 -17.10 1.22
C THR A 116 43.95 -17.70 0.48
N GLN A 117 43.92 -17.75 -0.86
CA GLN A 117 45.03 -18.23 -1.67
C GLN A 117 46.32 -17.44 -1.42
N LYS A 118 46.22 -16.11 -1.35
CA LYS A 118 47.36 -15.25 -1.04
C LYS A 118 47.93 -15.53 0.36
N THR A 119 47.08 -15.68 1.36
CA THR A 119 47.51 -16.03 2.73
C THR A 119 48.18 -17.41 2.76
N LEU A 120 47.61 -18.40 2.06
CA LEU A 120 48.14 -19.76 1.98
C LEU A 120 49.54 -19.79 1.35
N GLU A 121 49.76 -19.01 0.29
CA GLU A 121 51.07 -18.91 -0.34
C GLU A 121 52.10 -18.27 0.60
N GLN A 122 51.71 -17.21 1.33
CA GLN A 122 52.58 -16.59 2.34
C GLN A 122 52.91 -17.55 3.49
N GLU A 123 51.92 -18.31 3.96
CA GLU A 123 52.10 -19.29 5.03
C GLU A 123 52.98 -20.45 4.57
N LYS A 124 52.81 -20.94 3.34
CA LYS A 124 53.69 -21.95 2.73
C LYS A 124 55.14 -21.47 2.65
N GLN A 125 55.36 -20.22 2.21
CA GLN A 125 56.71 -19.66 2.17
C GLN A 125 57.33 -19.56 3.56
N LYS A 126 56.53 -19.14 4.56
CA LYS A 126 56.97 -19.10 5.96
C LYS A 126 57.32 -20.48 6.49
N MET A 127 56.47 -21.50 6.27
CA MET A 127 56.75 -22.88 6.66
C MET A 127 58.04 -23.42 6.03
N ILE A 128 58.30 -23.10 4.75
CA ILE A 128 59.55 -23.50 4.08
C ILE A 128 60.76 -22.82 4.74
N GLN A 129 60.65 -21.53 5.10
CA GLN A 129 61.73 -20.82 5.79
C GLN A 129 61.99 -21.39 7.19
N ASP A 130 60.93 -21.68 7.95
CA ASP A 130 61.04 -22.26 9.28
C ASP A 130 61.63 -23.69 9.23
N ALA A 131 61.18 -24.51 8.28
CA ALA A 131 61.77 -25.84 8.04
C ALA A 131 63.26 -25.77 7.66
N LYS A 132 63.66 -24.79 6.84
CA LYS A 132 65.07 -24.58 6.50
C LYS A 132 65.91 -24.24 7.73
N LYS A 133 65.41 -23.38 8.63
CA LYS A 133 66.11 -23.06 9.88
C LYS A 133 66.28 -24.31 10.75
N GLU A 134 65.22 -25.08 10.92
CA GLU A 134 65.24 -26.30 11.73
C GLU A 134 66.21 -27.36 11.17
N ILE A 135 66.29 -27.49 9.84
CA ILE A 135 67.30 -28.34 9.18
C ILE A 135 68.72 -27.83 9.44
N ILE A 136 68.96 -26.52 9.33
CA ILE A 136 70.29 -25.93 9.61
C ILE A 136 70.70 -26.21 11.06
N ASP A 137 69.78 -26.04 12.01
CA ASP A 137 70.05 -26.30 13.43
C ASP A 137 70.38 -27.78 13.67
N MET A 138 69.63 -28.71 13.06
CA MET A 138 69.95 -30.15 13.11
C MET A 138 71.32 -30.47 12.50
N VAL A 139 71.67 -29.88 11.35
CA VAL A 139 72.97 -30.09 10.70
C VAL A 139 74.11 -29.56 11.57
N LEU A 140 73.93 -28.41 12.23
CA LEU A 140 74.91 -27.87 13.17
C LEU A 140 75.11 -28.79 14.37
N ILE A 141 74.04 -29.33 14.95
CA ILE A 141 74.12 -30.30 16.06
C ILE A 141 74.86 -31.56 15.62
N VAL A 142 74.54 -32.10 14.44
CA VAL A 142 75.22 -33.29 13.89
C VAL A 142 76.70 -33.00 13.60
N ALA A 143 77.03 -31.84 13.01
CA ALA A 143 78.40 -31.44 12.75
C ALA A 143 79.21 -31.26 14.05
N GLN A 144 78.63 -30.61 15.07
CA GLN A 144 79.25 -30.48 16.39
C GLN A 144 79.52 -31.85 17.02
N LYS A 145 78.56 -32.77 16.93
CA LYS A 145 78.72 -34.14 17.45
C LYS A 145 79.78 -34.92 16.67
N PHE A 146 79.79 -34.83 15.33
CA PHE A 146 80.78 -35.48 14.48
C PHE A 146 82.20 -34.97 14.75
N ILE A 147 82.37 -33.66 14.92
CA ILE A 147 83.66 -33.05 15.29
C ILE A 147 84.08 -33.54 16.68
N LYS A 148 83.17 -33.58 17.65
CA LYS A 148 83.46 -34.07 19.01
C LYS A 148 83.87 -35.55 19.03
N ASP A 149 83.21 -36.39 18.22
CA ASP A 149 83.45 -37.84 18.18
C ASP A 149 84.70 -38.22 17.36
N ASN A 150 85.16 -37.38 16.41
CA ASN A 150 86.32 -37.64 15.55
C ASN A 150 87.60 -36.85 15.91
N ILE A 151 87.59 -36.05 16.97
CA ILE A 151 88.82 -35.45 17.51
C ILE A 151 89.55 -36.49 18.35
N THR A 152 90.48 -37.20 17.72
CA THR A 152 91.60 -37.91 18.37
C THR A 152 92.84 -37.03 18.40
N LYS A 153 93.79 -37.33 19.32
CA LYS A 153 95.01 -36.53 19.53
C LYS A 153 95.83 -36.34 18.24
N GLU A 154 95.80 -37.28 17.28
CA GLU A 154 96.48 -37.11 15.98
C GLU A 154 95.86 -36.01 15.07
N ASN A 155 94.55 -35.76 15.13
CA ASN A 155 93.88 -34.81 14.23
C ASN A 155 93.99 -33.34 14.68
N GLN A 156 94.40 -33.07 15.93
CA GLN A 156 94.54 -31.72 16.46
C GLN A 156 95.72 -30.94 15.84
N GLU A 157 96.84 -31.61 15.54
CA GLU A 157 98.01 -30.94 14.97
C GLU A 157 97.80 -30.51 13.51
N GLU A 158 97.03 -31.29 12.73
CA GLU A 158 96.76 -30.96 11.32
C GLU A 158 95.73 -29.82 11.18
N LEU A 159 94.74 -29.74 12.07
CA LEU A 159 93.75 -28.66 12.08
C LEU A 159 94.35 -27.31 12.49
N VAL A 160 95.24 -27.30 13.49
CA VAL A 160 95.96 -26.07 13.91
C VAL A 160 96.84 -25.56 12.76
N LYS A 161 97.54 -26.46 12.05
CA LYS A 161 98.33 -26.08 10.86
C LYS A 161 97.46 -25.52 9.72
N LYS A 162 96.25 -26.05 9.50
CA LYS A 162 95.34 -25.56 8.45
C LYS A 162 94.69 -24.21 8.77
N ILE A 163 94.40 -23.91 10.03
CA ILE A 163 93.85 -22.61 10.45
C ILE A 163 94.94 -21.52 10.31
N ILE A 164 96.15 -21.77 10.81
CA ILE A 164 97.27 -20.83 10.71
C ILE A 164 97.63 -20.52 9.24
N LYS A 165 97.50 -21.50 8.34
CA LYS A 165 97.80 -21.32 6.91
C LYS A 165 96.70 -20.59 6.13
N LYS A 166 95.49 -20.44 6.68
CA LYS A 166 94.36 -19.75 6.02
C LYS A 166 94.31 -18.25 6.37
N ASP A 167 94.93 -17.85 7.47
CA ASP A 167 95.05 -16.44 7.88
C ASP A 167 96.28 -15.73 7.24
N GLU A 168 97.11 -16.44 6.47
CA GLU A 168 98.26 -15.89 5.72
C GLU A 168 97.95 -15.59 4.22
N LEU A 169 96.67 -15.58 3.82
CA LEU A 169 96.20 -15.16 2.48
C LEU A 169 95.04 -14.18 2.60
#